data_AF-A0A3T0L2W1-F1
#
_entry.id   AF-A0A3T0L2W1-F1
#
_cell.length_a   1.000
_cell.length_b   1.000
_cell.length_c   1.000
_cell.angle_alpha   90.00
_cell.angle_beta   90.00
_cell.angle_gamma   90.00
#
_symmetry.space_group_name_H-M   'P 1'
#
loop_
_entity.id
_entity.type
_entity.pdbx_description
1 polymer ?
#
loop_
_entity_poly.entity_id
_entity_poly.type
_entity_poly.pdbx_seq_one_letter_code
_entity_poly.pdbx_strand_id
1 'polypeptide(L)' 'MAAWTLDEAKQYLKEALDARSRILRAQEYGIGDKKTKRAELEQINADIAFWRKEVERLEKIASGKKGLNIGYGVKIG' A
#
# COMPACT_ATOMS: atom_id res chain seq x y z
N MET A 1 -0.96 -16.14 -10.26
CA MET A 1 -1.76 -15.62 -9.13
C MET A 1 -1.24 -14.24 -8.78
N ALA A 2 -2.11 -13.29 -8.40
CA ALA A 2 -1.60 -12.09 -7.73
C ALA A 2 -0.91 -12.56 -6.43
N ALA A 3 0.29 -12.08 -6.15
CA ALA A 3 1.02 -12.47 -4.94
C ALA A 3 0.35 -11.96 -3.66
N TRP A 4 -0.60 -11.03 -3.79
CA TRP A 4 -1.27 -10.33 -2.69
C TRP A 4 -2.77 -10.23 -2.97
N THR A 5 -3.60 -10.27 -1.93
CA THR A 5 -5.02 -9.93 -2.01
C THR A 5 -5.24 -8.41 -1.97
N LEU A 6 -6.43 -7.96 -2.36
CA LEU A 6 -6.80 -6.54 -2.30
C LEU A 6 -6.73 -5.98 -0.88
N ASP A 7 -7.11 -6.78 0.11
CA ASP A 7 -7.07 -6.39 1.52
C ASP A 7 -5.63 -6.22 2.00
N GLU A 8 -4.75 -7.18 1.69
CA GLU A 8 -3.31 -7.09 1.99
C GLU A 8 -2.67 -5.88 1.33
N ALA A 9 -2.93 -5.63 0.04
CA ALA A 9 -2.39 -4.47 -0.66
C ALA A 9 -2.87 -3.13 -0.05
N LYS A 10 -4.13 -3.06 0.42
CA LYS A 10 -4.66 -1.90 1.15
C LYS A 10 -4.00 -1.73 2.52
N GLN A 11 -3.73 -2.84 3.20
CA GLN A 11 -3.02 -2.83 4.47
C GLN A 11 -1.59 -2.29 4.31
N TYR A 12 -0.82 -2.80 3.34
CA TYR A 12 0.53 -2.30 3.07
C TYR A 12 0.54 -0.82 2.66
N LEU A 13 -0.42 -0.38 1.85
CA LEU A 13 -0.57 1.03 1.50
C LEU A 13 -0.80 1.89 2.75
N LYS A 14 -1.64 1.43 3.69
CA LYS A 14 -1.91 2.13 4.95
C LYS A 14 -0.66 2.20 5.82
N GLU A 15 0.09 1.10 5.93
CA GLU A 15 1.35 1.06 6.69
C GLU A 15 2.39 2.02 6.12
N ALA A 16 2.54 2.08 4.79
CA ALA A 16 3.45 3.01 4.13
C ALA A 16 3.04 4.48 4.35
N LEU A 17 1.74 4.79 4.32
CA LEU A 17 1.22 6.12 4.62
C LEU A 17 1.46 6.53 6.09
N ASP A 18 1.32 5.58 7.03
CA ASP A 18 1.61 5.81 8.45
C ASP A 18 3.10 6.06 8.68
N ALA A 19 3.97 5.26 8.07
CA ALA A 19 5.42 5.46 8.10
C ALA A 19 5.82 6.85 7.58
N ARG A 20 5.23 7.27 6.44
CA ARG A 20 5.42 8.63 5.90
C ARG A 20 5.00 9.70 6.91
N SER A 21 3.86 9.52 7.57
CA SER A 21 3.38 10.47 8.59
C SER A 21 4.34 10.57 9.79
N ARG A 22 4.85 9.43 10.27
CA ARG A 22 5.83 9.39 11.37
C ARG A 22 7.12 10.13 11.02
N ILE A 23 7.64 9.95 9.81
CA ILE A 23 8.87 10.64 9.38
C ILE A 23 8.64 12.14 9.24
N LEU A 24 7.49 12.56 8.70
CA LEU A 24 7.14 13.98 8.62
C LEU A 24 7.04 14.60 10.01
N ARG A 25 6.35 13.95 10.96
CA ARG A 25 6.30 14.41 12.35
C ARG A 25 7.70 14.46 12.98
N ALA A 26 8.53 13.44 12.76
CA ALA A 26 9.91 13.43 13.25
C ALA A 26 10.80 14.51 12.60
N GLN A 27 10.48 14.99 11.39
CA GLN A 27 11.11 16.18 10.80
C GLN A 27 10.68 17.45 11.50
N GLU A 28 9.39 17.60 11.80
CA GLU A 28 8.85 18.77 12.51
C GLU A 28 9.49 18.93 13.91
N TYR A 29 9.73 17.82 14.61
CA TYR A 29 10.39 17.83 15.92
C TYR A 29 11.93 17.90 15.87
N GLY A 30 12.55 17.92 14.68
CA GLY A 30 14.01 18.04 14.52
C GLY A 30 14.82 16.82 14.96
N ILE A 31 14.18 15.68 15.26
CA ILE A 31 14.82 14.48 15.82
C ILE A 31 15.43 13.63 14.70
N GLY A 32 16.72 13.81 14.38
CA GLY A 32 17.48 12.94 13.46
C GLY A 32 18.09 13.64 12.23
N ASP A 33 18.99 12.94 11.54
CA ASP A 33 19.81 13.48 10.43
C ASP A 33 18.98 13.77 9.17
N LYS A 34 19.07 14.99 8.63
CA LYS A 34 18.23 15.46 7.51
C LYS A 34 18.47 14.68 6.21
N LYS A 35 19.66 14.10 6.01
CA LYS A 35 19.98 13.36 4.78
C LYS A 35 19.30 11.99 4.74
N THR A 36 19.31 11.26 5.86
CA THR A 36 18.69 9.93 5.97
C THR A 36 17.17 10.02 5.82
N LYS A 37 16.54 11.02 6.44
CA LYS A 37 15.08 11.22 6.36
C LYS A 37 14.57 11.52 4.94
N ARG A 38 15.36 12.18 4.10
CA ARG A 38 14.98 12.44 2.70
C ARG A 38 15.01 11.17 1.86
N ALA A 39 16.08 10.38 2.00
CA ALA A 39 16.19 9.09 1.31
C ALA A 39 15.08 8.12 1.74
N GLU A 40 14.77 8.05 3.05
CA GLU A 40 13.64 7.26 3.56
C GLU A 40 12.29 7.75 3.00
N LEU A 41 12.06 9.06 2.93
CA LEU A 41 10.84 9.61 2.32
C LEU A 41 10.73 9.26 0.83
N GLU A 42 11.82 9.32 0.08
CA GLU A 42 11.82 8.93 -1.34
C GLU A 42 11.45 7.45 -1.50
N GLN A 43 12.02 6.58 -0.68
CA GLN A 43 11.71 5.15 -0.70
C GLN A 43 10.25 4.87 -0.34
N ILE A 44 9.73 5.49 0.74
CA ILE A 44 8.34 5.32 1.15
C ILE A 44 7.36 5.90 0.12
N ASN A 45 7.70 7.02 -0.53
CA ASN A 45 6.87 7.55 -1.61
C ASN A 45 6.83 6.58 -2.81
N ALA A 46 7.93 5.89 -3.11
CA ALA A 46 7.96 4.86 -4.13
C ALA A 46 7.09 3.65 -3.75
N ASP A 47 7.15 3.19 -2.49
CA ASP A 47 6.28 2.13 -1.97
C ASP A 47 4.80 2.51 -2.04
N ILE A 48 4.43 3.73 -1.62
CA ILE A 48 3.06 4.24 -1.72
C ILE A 48 2.60 4.23 -3.18
N ALA A 49 3.44 4.65 -4.12
CA ALA A 49 3.11 4.67 -5.54
C ALA A 49 2.89 3.25 -6.10
N PHE A 50 3.74 2.30 -5.69
CA PHE A 50 3.60 0.90 -6.04
C PHE A 50 2.28 0.32 -5.50
N TRP A 51 2.03 0.44 -4.19
CA TRP A 51 0.84 -0.12 -3.58
C TRP A 51 -0.45 0.54 -4.05
N ARG A 52 -0.45 1.85 -4.35
CA ARG A 52 -1.62 2.49 -4.99
C ARG A 52 -1.94 1.87 -6.34
N LYS A 53 -0.93 1.65 -7.19
CA LYS A 53 -1.13 1.00 -8.50
C LYS A 53 -1.63 -0.43 -8.34
N GLU A 54 -1.07 -1.16 -7.39
CA GLU A 54 -1.45 -2.55 -7.14
C GLU A 54 -2.88 -2.66 -6.58
N VAL A 55 -3.27 -1.79 -5.65
CA VAL A 55 -4.65 -1.67 -5.17
C VAL A 55 -5.59 -1.35 -6.33
N GLU A 56 -5.29 -0.35 -7.15
CA GLU A 56 -6.13 0.00 -8.30
C GLU A 56 -6.28 -1.17 -9.29
N ARG A 57 -5.19 -1.89 -9.56
CA ARG A 57 -5.17 -3.08 -10.41
C ARG A 57 -6.06 -4.18 -9.82
N LEU A 58 -5.94 -4.45 -8.53
CA LEU A 58 -6.72 -5.46 -7.82
C LEU A 58 -8.19 -5.07 -7.69
N GLU A 59 -8.50 -3.79 -7.48
CA GLU A 59 -9.88 -3.26 -7.48
C GLU A 59 -10.53 -3.39 -8.85
N LYS A 60 -9.80 -3.10 -9.93
CA LYS A 60 -10.28 -3.32 -11.31
C LYS A 60 -10.53 -4.79 -11.59
N ILE A 61 -9.67 -5.70 -11.13
CA ILE A 61 -9.88 -7.15 -11.26
C ILE A 61 -11.10 -7.60 -10.45
N ALA A 62 -11.26 -7.12 -9.21
CA ALA A 62 -12.39 -7.43 -8.35
C ALA A 62 -13.71 -6.87 -8.89
N SER A 63 -13.69 -5.65 -9.46
CA SER A 63 -14.85 -4.98 -10.04
C SER A 63 -15.23 -5.54 -11.41
N GLY A 64 -14.25 -5.89 -12.25
CA GLY A 64 -14.48 -6.60 -13.51
C GLY A 64 -15.08 -8.00 -13.28
N LYS A 65 -14.69 -8.65 -12.17
CA LYS A 65 -15.36 -9.87 -11.66
C LYS A 65 -16.74 -9.63 -11.04
N LYS A 66 -17.22 -8.40 -10.93
CA LYS A 66 -18.59 -8.10 -10.45
C LYS A 66 -19.60 -8.03 -11.59
N GLY A 67 -19.14 -7.79 -12.83
CA GLY A 67 -19.94 -7.89 -14.06
C GLY A 67 -20.04 -9.33 -14.62
N LEU A 68 -19.10 -10.19 -14.26
CA LEU A 68 -19.19 -11.64 -14.49
C LEU A 68 -19.62 -12.26 -13.15
N ASN A 69 -20.82 -12.80 -13.02
CA ASN A 69 -21.24 -13.49 -11.80
C ASN A 69 -20.30 -14.68 -11.53
N ILE A 70 -19.25 -14.48 -10.72
CA ILE A 70 -18.35 -15.54 -10.29
C ILE A 70 -18.43 -15.68 -8.78
N GLY A 71 -19.41 -16.44 -8.32
CA GLY A 71 -19.38 -17.04 -7.00
C GLY A 71 -18.16 -17.94 -6.90
N TYR A 72 -17.10 -17.48 -6.21
CA TYR A 72 -16.11 -18.39 -5.65
C TYR A 72 -16.23 -18.30 -4.13
N GLY A 73 -17.02 -19.24 -3.61
CA GLY A 73 -17.03 -19.57 -2.21
C GLY A 73 -15.75 -20.29 -1.77
N VAL A 74 -15.58 -20.26 -0.45
CA VAL A 74 -14.93 -21.26 0.40
C VAL A 74 -13.41 -21.39 0.27
N LYS A 75 -12.74 -20.90 1.31
CA LYS A 75 -11.46 -21.45 1.81
C LYS A 75 -11.71 -22.91 2.19
N ILE A 76 -11.27 -23.86 1.37
CA ILE A 76 -11.01 -25.23 1.82
C ILE A 76 -9.65 -25.18 2.53
N GLY A 77 -9.71 -25.41 3.85
CA GLY A 77 -8.56 -25.83 4.65
C GLY A 77 -8.41 -27.34 4.62
#